data_AF-A0A8T3PAG5-F1
#
_entry.id   AF-A0A8T3PAG5-F1
#
_cell.length_a   1.000
_cell.length_b   1.000
_cell.length_c   1.000
_cell.angle_alpha   90.00
_cell.angle_beta   90.00
_cell.angle_gamma   90.00
#
_symmetry.space_group_name_H-M   'P 1'
#
loop_
_entity.id
_entity.type
_entity.pdbx_description
1 polymer ?
#
loop_
_entity_poly.entity_id
_entity_poly.type
_entity_poly.pdbx_seq_one_letter_code
_entity_poly.pdbx_strand_id
1 'polypeptide(L)'
;IAKFFPDAPEDKQQITISHVLRHRAGFPDTFGSDYQLIDRESLRRTLFETPLLAPVGQESRYSNSGYSLLAMIIEDVGGSPYEEWVHEEIIRPAGVEDFGYGIPYWPRDTLAVGIRRNGERFGTPLEHAWYGDGPGWNLRGNGGMLSNARGIHDLFLAMEQEDEVLGREARLAWRPAVQPGNASEYAALGGNGIFNAVYFRSVTVSKEGERREITWVGLSNIGDQVIEDSLEYVAETLGLR
;
A
#
# COMPACT_ATOMS: atom_id res chain seq x y z
N ILE A 1 10.59 2.27 -16.66
CA ILE A 1 11.60 2.44 -15.60
C ILE A 1 12.95 2.86 -16.15
N ALA A 2 13.33 2.47 -17.38
CA ALA A 2 14.60 2.87 -18.01
C ALA A 2 14.87 4.39 -18.05
N LYS A 3 13.81 5.22 -18.12
CA LYS A 3 13.93 6.68 -18.00
C LYS A 3 14.57 7.12 -16.67
N PHE A 4 14.28 6.41 -15.58
CA PHE A 4 14.72 6.72 -14.22
C PHE A 4 15.96 5.91 -13.82
N PHE A 5 16.12 4.71 -14.39
CA PHE A 5 17.29 3.86 -14.20
C PHE A 5 17.91 3.54 -15.58
N PRO A 6 18.76 4.42 -16.12
CA PRO A 6 19.39 4.22 -17.43
C PRO A 6 20.31 2.99 -17.49
N ASP A 7 20.79 2.53 -16.34
CA ASP A 7 21.61 1.34 -16.17
C ASP A 7 20.78 0.05 -15.96
N ALA A 8 19.45 0.12 -16.10
CA ALA A 8 18.60 -1.05 -16.03
C ALA A 8 19.01 -2.10 -17.10
N PRO A 9 19.15 -3.39 -16.71
CA PRO A 9 19.44 -4.48 -17.64
C PRO A 9 18.42 -4.57 -18.79
N GLU A 10 18.86 -5.12 -19.93
CA GLU A 10 18.08 -5.15 -21.18
C GLU A 10 16.67 -5.73 -21.01
N ASP A 11 16.54 -6.83 -20.24
CA ASP A 11 15.26 -7.49 -19.95
C ASP A 11 14.27 -6.60 -19.16
N LYS A 12 14.79 -5.58 -18.47
CA LYS A 12 14.03 -4.64 -17.62
C LYS A 12 13.77 -3.30 -18.31
N GLN A 13 14.40 -3.02 -19.45
CA GLN A 13 14.26 -1.73 -20.13
C GLN A 13 12.83 -1.47 -20.64
N GLN A 14 12.12 -2.53 -21.04
CA GLN A 14 10.72 -2.43 -21.50
C GLN A 14 9.70 -2.29 -20.35
N ILE A 15 10.13 -2.43 -19.09
CA ILE A 15 9.23 -2.26 -17.94
C ILE A 15 8.81 -0.80 -17.84
N THR A 16 7.51 -0.54 -17.75
CA THR A 16 6.94 0.79 -17.55
C THR A 16 6.49 0.95 -16.09
N ILE A 17 6.25 2.19 -15.63
CA ILE A 17 5.63 2.42 -14.31
C ILE A 17 4.29 1.66 -14.22
N SER A 18 3.50 1.70 -15.29
CA SER A 18 2.23 0.98 -15.41
C SER A 18 2.36 -0.53 -15.18
N HIS A 19 3.43 -1.15 -15.69
CA HIS A 19 3.71 -2.57 -15.44
C HIS A 19 3.97 -2.83 -13.96
N VAL A 20 4.75 -1.98 -13.29
CA VAL A 20 5.06 -2.17 -11.87
C VAL A 20 3.83 -1.96 -11.00
N LEU A 21 3.07 -0.88 -11.23
CA LEU A 21 1.84 -0.58 -10.49
C LEU A 21 0.82 -1.72 -10.58
N ARG A 22 0.70 -2.36 -11.75
CA ARG A 22 -0.23 -3.47 -12.00
C ARG A 22 0.35 -4.85 -11.67
N HIS A 23 1.53 -4.92 -11.05
CA HIS A 23 2.23 -6.18 -10.77
C HIS A 23 2.53 -7.03 -12.02
N ARG A 24 2.68 -6.40 -13.20
CA ARG A 24 2.97 -7.06 -14.48
C ARG A 24 4.41 -6.88 -14.95
N ALA A 25 5.30 -6.45 -14.06
CA ALA A 25 6.71 -6.26 -14.37
C ALA A 25 7.50 -7.59 -14.43
N GLY A 26 6.99 -8.65 -13.78
CA GLY A 26 7.68 -9.93 -13.67
C GLY A 26 8.75 -9.97 -12.56
N PHE A 27 8.85 -8.95 -11.71
CA PHE A 27 9.80 -8.94 -10.60
C PHE A 27 9.49 -10.03 -9.56
N PRO A 28 10.51 -10.58 -8.88
CA PRO A 28 10.34 -11.34 -7.64
C PRO A 28 9.59 -10.54 -6.58
N ASP A 29 9.02 -11.21 -5.60
CA ASP A 29 8.21 -10.51 -4.59
C ASP A 29 9.07 -9.68 -3.64
N THR A 30 9.77 -10.34 -2.73
CA THR A 30 10.58 -9.72 -1.68
C THR A 30 12.03 -10.21 -1.72
N PHE A 31 12.92 -9.41 -1.16
CA PHE A 31 14.31 -9.81 -0.87
C PHE A 31 14.58 -9.57 0.62
N GLY A 32 14.93 -10.63 1.33
CA GLY A 32 15.07 -10.58 2.79
C GLY A 32 13.73 -10.53 3.53
N SER A 33 13.79 -10.48 4.86
CA SER A 33 12.61 -10.26 5.70
C SER A 33 12.36 -8.77 5.89
N ASP A 34 11.12 -8.37 6.17
CA ASP A 34 10.70 -6.95 6.36
C ASP A 34 11.59 -6.14 7.31
N TYR A 35 12.18 -6.81 8.30
CA TYR A 35 13.01 -6.22 9.34
C TYR A 35 14.51 -6.42 9.15
N GLN A 36 14.91 -6.96 7.99
CA GLN A 36 16.30 -6.93 7.55
C GLN A 36 16.64 -5.54 7.02
N LEU A 37 17.78 -4.99 7.43
CA LEU A 37 18.27 -3.73 6.87
C LEU A 37 18.96 -4.00 5.54
N ILE A 38 18.24 -3.71 4.45
CA ILE A 38 18.80 -3.67 3.09
C ILE A 38 18.81 -2.22 2.64
N ASP A 39 19.98 -1.72 2.22
CA ASP A 39 20.11 -0.37 1.70
C ASP A 39 19.56 -0.25 0.27
N ARG A 40 19.33 0.99 -0.17
CA ARG A 40 18.74 1.34 -1.46
C ARG A 40 19.46 0.69 -2.63
N GLU A 41 20.78 0.78 -2.65
CA GLU A 41 21.60 0.34 -3.77
C GLU A 41 21.73 -1.18 -3.78
N SER A 42 21.87 -1.81 -2.62
CA SER A 42 21.84 -3.27 -2.52
C SER A 42 20.54 -3.85 -3.04
N LEU A 43 19.38 -3.31 -2.65
CA LEU A 43 18.09 -3.80 -3.15
C LEU A 43 17.97 -3.60 -4.66
N ARG A 44 18.31 -2.41 -5.17
CA ARG A 44 18.24 -2.08 -6.60
C ARG A 44 19.11 -3.02 -7.43
N ARG A 45 20.36 -3.22 -7.01
CA ARG A 45 21.29 -4.16 -7.63
C ARG A 45 20.72 -5.58 -7.64
N THR A 46 20.30 -6.09 -6.49
CA THR A 46 19.75 -7.45 -6.39
C THR A 46 18.51 -7.62 -7.28
N LEU A 47 17.61 -6.64 -7.29
CA LEU A 47 16.42 -6.66 -8.16
C LEU A 47 16.81 -6.67 -9.64
N PHE A 48 17.83 -5.92 -10.05
CA PHE A 48 18.27 -5.83 -11.44
C PHE A 48 19.04 -7.09 -11.89
N GLU A 49 19.84 -7.68 -11.01
CA GLU A 49 20.58 -8.92 -11.27
C GLU A 49 19.68 -10.16 -11.27
N THR A 50 18.51 -10.11 -10.62
CA THR A 50 17.60 -11.25 -10.56
C THR A 50 16.77 -11.37 -11.86
N PRO A 51 16.65 -12.59 -12.43
CA PRO A 51 15.79 -12.81 -13.59
C PRO A 51 14.32 -12.50 -13.31
N LEU A 52 13.61 -12.02 -14.33
CA LEU A 52 12.16 -11.89 -14.26
C LEU A 52 11.49 -13.28 -14.16
N LEU A 53 10.48 -13.38 -13.31
CA LEU A 53 9.67 -14.59 -13.11
C LEU A 53 8.61 -14.80 -14.20
N ALA A 54 8.30 -13.73 -14.95
CA ALA A 54 7.40 -13.77 -16.09
C ALA A 54 7.80 -12.70 -17.10
N PRO A 55 7.47 -12.86 -18.39
CA PRO A 55 7.71 -11.81 -19.38
C PRO A 55 6.93 -10.54 -19.04
N VAL A 56 7.55 -9.39 -19.29
CA VAL A 56 6.98 -8.07 -19.02
C VAL A 56 5.59 -7.94 -19.67
N GLY A 57 4.60 -7.57 -18.87
CA GLY A 57 3.23 -7.34 -19.32
C GLY A 57 2.41 -8.62 -19.51
N GLN A 58 2.95 -9.83 -19.43
CA GLN A 58 2.19 -11.04 -19.76
C GLN A 58 1.40 -11.61 -18.57
N GLU A 59 1.99 -11.62 -17.37
CA GLU A 59 1.35 -12.14 -16.16
C GLU A 59 1.28 -11.07 -15.07
N SER A 60 0.27 -11.15 -14.21
CA SER A 60 0.24 -10.40 -12.95
C SER A 60 0.83 -11.25 -11.84
N ARG A 61 1.96 -10.82 -11.27
CA ARG A 61 2.66 -11.45 -10.16
C ARG A 61 2.97 -10.38 -9.12
N TYR A 62 2.33 -10.49 -7.96
CA TYR A 62 2.52 -9.56 -6.85
C TYR A 62 4.01 -9.38 -6.54
N SER A 63 4.41 -8.13 -6.31
CA SER A 63 5.81 -7.80 -6.05
C SER A 63 5.97 -6.54 -5.22
N ASN A 64 6.35 -6.74 -3.96
CA ASN A 64 6.74 -5.68 -3.03
C ASN A 64 8.01 -4.96 -3.48
N SER A 65 9.00 -5.69 -4.00
CA SER A 65 10.26 -5.09 -4.48
C SER A 65 10.04 -4.19 -5.70
N GLY A 66 9.02 -4.46 -6.53
CA GLY A 66 8.55 -3.53 -7.55
C GLY A 66 8.07 -2.19 -6.96
N TYR A 67 7.33 -2.22 -5.85
CA TYR A 67 6.86 -1.02 -5.16
C TYR A 67 7.99 -0.25 -4.49
N SER A 68 8.97 -0.95 -3.91
CA SER A 68 10.19 -0.31 -3.42
C SER A 68 10.96 0.39 -4.54
N LEU A 69 10.98 -0.17 -5.75
CA LEU A 69 11.55 0.50 -6.92
C LEU A 69 10.75 1.76 -7.31
N LEU A 70 9.42 1.77 -7.16
CA LEU A 70 8.62 2.99 -7.36
C LEU A 70 8.93 4.06 -6.31
N ALA A 71 9.12 3.69 -5.04
CA ALA A 71 9.56 4.61 -4.01
C ALA A 71 10.93 5.24 -4.34
N MET A 72 11.87 4.47 -4.90
CA MET A 72 13.14 5.02 -5.39
C MET A 72 12.94 6.07 -6.49
N ILE A 73 12.01 5.83 -7.42
CA ILE A 73 11.67 6.80 -8.48
C ILE A 73 11.05 8.06 -7.87
N ILE A 74 10.17 7.92 -6.87
CA ILE A 74 9.56 9.05 -6.18
C ILE A 74 10.62 9.92 -5.52
N GLU A 75 11.59 9.34 -4.82
CA GLU A 75 12.72 10.09 -4.27
C GLU A 75 13.54 10.81 -5.33
N ASP A 76 13.91 10.10 -6.41
CA ASP A 76 14.77 10.66 -7.46
C ASP A 76 14.08 11.83 -8.18
N VAL A 77 12.76 11.76 -8.38
CA VAL A 77 11.98 12.81 -9.05
C VAL A 77 11.59 13.93 -8.08
N GLY A 78 11.26 13.60 -6.84
CA GLY A 78 10.83 14.54 -5.81
C GLY A 78 11.98 15.34 -5.19
N GLY A 79 13.20 14.79 -5.20
CA GLY A 79 14.38 15.45 -4.64
C GLY A 79 14.42 15.46 -3.11
N SER A 80 13.57 14.67 -2.45
CA SER A 80 13.49 14.50 -1.00
C SER A 80 13.38 13.02 -0.64
N PRO A 81 13.73 12.62 0.60
CA PRO A 81 13.48 11.27 1.10
C PRO A 81 12.02 10.83 0.90
N TYR A 82 11.79 9.53 0.69
CA TYR A 82 10.49 9.00 0.30
C TYR A 82 9.39 9.36 1.29
N GLU A 83 9.66 9.19 2.58
CA GLU A 83 8.70 9.53 3.63
C GLU A 83 8.37 11.02 3.66
N GLU A 84 9.37 11.90 3.53
CA GLU A 84 9.16 13.34 3.50
C GLU A 84 8.30 13.74 2.29
N TRP A 85 8.57 13.15 1.13
CA TRP A 85 7.77 13.39 -0.07
C TRP A 85 6.32 12.95 0.13
N VAL A 86 6.10 11.73 0.64
CA VAL A 86 4.75 11.22 0.92
C VAL A 86 4.03 12.10 1.95
N HIS A 87 4.74 12.53 2.98
CA HIS A 87 4.17 13.42 3.98
C HIS A 87 3.70 14.75 3.36
N GLU A 88 4.57 15.41 2.60
CA GLU A 88 4.29 16.74 2.07
C GLU A 88 3.28 16.75 0.92
N GLU A 89 3.29 15.74 0.06
CA GLU A 89 2.50 15.72 -1.17
C GLU A 89 1.19 14.93 -1.02
N ILE A 90 1.09 14.05 -0.02
CA ILE A 90 -0.09 13.17 0.16
C ILE A 90 -0.73 13.35 1.53
N ILE A 91 0.03 13.13 2.62
CA ILE A 91 -0.53 13.04 3.97
C ILE A 91 -0.97 14.41 4.50
N ARG A 92 -0.10 15.43 4.37
CA ARG A 92 -0.41 16.80 4.80
C ARG A 92 -1.56 17.42 3.99
N PRO A 93 -1.62 17.31 2.65
CA PRO A 93 -2.78 17.75 1.88
C PRO A 93 -4.07 17.00 2.23
N ALA A 94 -3.98 15.73 2.59
CA ALA A 94 -5.12 14.93 3.05
C ALA A 94 -5.63 15.33 4.45
N GLY A 95 -4.95 16.23 5.17
CA GLY A 95 -5.30 16.61 6.53
C GLY A 95 -5.15 15.46 7.54
N VAL A 96 -4.33 14.45 7.22
CA VAL A 96 -4.12 13.28 8.08
C VAL A 96 -2.89 13.51 8.95
N GLU A 97 -3.03 13.32 10.26
CA GLU A 97 -1.93 13.54 11.21
C GLU A 97 -1.22 12.24 11.61
N ASP A 98 -1.93 11.10 11.58
CA ASP A 98 -1.44 9.81 12.09
C ASP A 98 -1.16 8.83 10.93
N PHE A 99 -0.22 9.14 10.03
CA PHE A 99 0.15 8.20 8.95
C PHE A 99 1.60 8.37 8.48
N GLY A 100 2.41 7.32 8.59
CA GLY A 100 3.78 7.29 8.08
C GLY A 100 4.70 6.31 8.80
N TYR A 101 6.00 6.35 8.50
CA TYR A 101 7.03 5.54 9.17
C TYR A 101 7.49 6.19 10.47
N GLY A 102 8.24 7.29 10.38
CA GLY A 102 8.73 8.12 11.48
C GLY A 102 8.12 9.53 11.54
N ILE A 103 7.29 9.90 10.56
CA ILE A 103 6.53 11.15 10.51
C ILE A 103 5.03 10.79 10.49
N PRO A 104 4.25 11.15 11.53
CA PRO A 104 4.66 11.81 12.75
C PRO A 104 5.52 10.89 13.65
N TYR A 105 6.08 11.44 14.72
CA TYR A 105 6.69 10.63 15.77
C TYR A 105 5.63 9.74 16.44
N TRP A 106 5.93 8.45 16.58
CA TRP A 106 5.05 7.46 17.20
C TRP A 106 5.46 7.14 18.65
N PRO A 107 4.65 7.48 19.66
CA PRO A 107 4.88 7.03 21.02
C PRO A 107 4.89 5.50 21.11
N ARG A 108 5.92 4.92 21.72
CA ARG A 108 6.09 3.45 21.76
C ARG A 108 4.96 2.73 22.51
N ASP A 109 4.31 3.41 23.45
CA ASP A 109 3.21 2.91 24.26
C ASP A 109 1.83 2.98 23.57
N THR A 110 1.72 3.66 22.43
CA THR A 110 0.49 3.70 21.62
C THR A 110 0.48 2.66 20.51
N LEU A 111 1.60 1.97 20.27
CA LEU A 111 1.71 0.99 19.20
C LEU A 111 1.07 -0.35 19.59
N ALA A 112 0.23 -0.85 18.70
CA ALA A 112 -0.30 -2.20 18.81
C ALA A 112 0.84 -3.23 18.73
N VAL A 113 0.83 -4.19 19.65
CA VAL A 113 1.76 -5.32 19.64
C VAL A 113 1.24 -6.39 18.69
N GLY A 114 2.06 -6.77 17.72
CA GLY A 114 1.79 -7.89 16.84
C GLY A 114 1.88 -9.21 17.61
N ILE A 115 0.94 -10.12 17.34
CA ILE A 115 0.91 -11.47 17.90
C ILE A 115 0.90 -12.48 16.76
N ARG A 116 1.79 -13.46 16.83
CA ARG A 116 1.85 -14.55 15.86
C ARG A 116 0.65 -15.48 16.02
N ARG A 117 0.34 -16.28 14.98
CA ARG A 117 -0.75 -17.28 15.01
C ARG A 117 -0.61 -18.30 16.14
N ASN A 118 0.61 -18.61 16.58
CA ASN A 118 0.89 -19.50 17.71
C ASN A 118 0.78 -18.81 19.09
N GLY A 119 0.32 -17.55 19.15
CA GLY A 119 0.19 -16.76 20.37
C GLY A 119 1.49 -16.10 20.85
N GLU A 120 2.62 -16.32 20.16
CA GLU A 120 3.87 -15.68 20.52
C GLU A 120 3.85 -14.18 20.23
N ARG A 121 4.42 -13.40 21.15
CA ARG A 121 4.62 -11.97 20.94
C ARG A 121 5.58 -11.75 19.77
N PHE A 122 5.11 -11.07 18.74
CA PHE A 122 5.95 -10.61 17.63
C PHE A 122 6.69 -9.32 17.98
N GLY A 123 5.98 -8.37 18.60
CA GLY A 123 6.49 -7.06 18.96
C GLY A 123 5.80 -5.93 18.22
N THR A 124 6.28 -4.70 18.43
CA THR A 124 5.83 -3.53 17.67
C THR A 124 6.79 -3.27 16.49
N PRO A 125 6.35 -2.60 15.41
CA PRO A 125 7.24 -2.26 14.29
C PRO A 125 8.52 -1.53 14.71
N LEU A 126 8.44 -0.65 15.72
CA LEU A 126 9.58 0.12 16.23
C LEU A 126 10.50 -0.64 17.20
N GLU A 127 10.18 -1.90 17.54
CA GLU A 127 11.10 -2.81 18.24
C GLU A 127 12.03 -3.55 17.28
N HIS A 128 11.75 -3.48 15.99
CA HIS A 128 12.56 -4.11 14.95
C HIS A 128 13.54 -3.12 14.31
N ALA A 129 14.46 -3.65 13.50
CA ALA A 129 15.53 -2.86 12.91
C ALA A 129 15.03 -1.95 11.78
N TRP A 130 15.11 -0.65 12.00
CA TRP A 130 14.87 0.42 11.03
C TRP A 130 16.13 1.29 10.87
N TYR A 131 16.26 1.97 9.74
CA TYR A 131 17.16 3.11 9.62
C TYR A 131 16.59 4.33 10.38
N GLY A 132 17.35 5.41 10.46
CA GLY A 132 16.93 6.62 11.18
C GLY A 132 15.67 7.29 10.61
N ASP A 133 15.41 7.08 9.33
CA ASP A 133 14.34 7.68 8.52
C ASP A 133 13.34 6.63 8.01
N GLY A 134 13.20 5.49 8.71
CA GLY A 134 12.23 4.44 8.38
C GLY A 134 12.86 3.06 8.08
N PRO A 135 12.08 2.08 7.60
CA PRO A 135 12.52 0.68 7.50
C PRO A 135 13.59 0.44 6.42
N GLY A 136 14.05 -0.81 6.28
CA GLY A 136 14.88 -1.23 5.15
C GLY A 136 14.19 -1.01 3.79
N TRP A 137 14.98 -0.85 2.72
CA TRP A 137 14.43 -0.60 1.38
C TRP A 137 13.58 -1.75 0.85
N ASN A 138 13.77 -2.95 1.37
CA ASN A 138 12.94 -4.12 1.09
C ASN A 138 11.51 -4.02 1.64
N LEU A 139 11.22 -3.03 2.50
CA LEU A 139 9.87 -2.72 3.00
C LEU A 139 9.38 -1.31 2.56
N ARG A 140 10.29 -0.35 2.38
CA ARG A 140 9.92 1.01 1.94
C ARG A 140 9.12 1.00 0.64
N GLY A 141 8.05 1.79 0.60
CA GLY A 141 7.17 1.92 -0.56
C GLY A 141 6.16 0.80 -0.75
N ASN A 142 6.37 -0.36 -0.15
CA ASN A 142 5.48 -1.51 -0.28
C ASN A 142 4.70 -1.85 1.01
N GLY A 143 5.21 -1.44 2.18
CA GLY A 143 4.54 -1.66 3.45
C GLY A 143 5.23 -0.93 4.60
N GLY A 144 4.82 -1.24 5.83
CA GLY A 144 5.46 -0.81 7.08
C GLY A 144 5.06 0.57 7.62
N MET A 145 4.24 1.34 6.90
CA MET A 145 3.70 2.60 7.42
C MET A 145 2.71 2.31 8.55
N LEU A 146 2.75 3.16 9.57
CA LEU A 146 1.94 3.09 10.76
C LEU A 146 0.78 4.07 10.60
N SER A 147 -0.38 3.69 11.11
CA SER A 147 -1.57 4.52 11.18
C SER A 147 -2.54 3.99 12.23
N ASN A 148 -3.54 4.79 12.58
CA ASN A 148 -4.75 4.31 13.23
C ASN A 148 -5.91 4.21 12.22
N ALA A 149 -7.04 3.66 12.66
CA ALA A 149 -8.22 3.45 11.80
C ALA A 149 -8.78 4.76 11.22
N ARG A 150 -8.73 5.85 11.99
CA ARG A 150 -9.18 7.18 11.56
C ARG A 150 -8.26 7.73 10.47
N GLY A 151 -6.95 7.68 10.67
CA GLY A 151 -5.98 8.18 9.68
C GLY A 151 -6.13 7.50 8.31
N ILE A 152 -6.37 6.19 8.30
CA ILE A 152 -6.60 5.43 7.06
C ILE A 152 -7.94 5.80 6.41
N HIS A 153 -8.99 5.95 7.21
CA HIS A 153 -10.30 6.38 6.74
C HIS A 153 -10.23 7.78 6.12
N ASP A 154 -9.61 8.72 6.82
CA ASP A 154 -9.53 10.12 6.40
C ASP A 154 -8.64 10.25 5.15
N LEU A 155 -7.53 9.51 5.07
CA LEU A 155 -6.71 9.41 3.86
C LEU A 155 -7.53 8.92 2.67
N PHE A 156 -8.30 7.84 2.85
CA PHE A 156 -9.13 7.30 1.78
C PHE A 156 -10.17 8.31 1.28
N LEU A 157 -10.85 9.01 2.19
CA LEU A 157 -11.81 10.04 1.81
C LEU A 157 -11.15 11.20 1.05
N ALA A 158 -9.99 11.66 1.52
CA ALA A 158 -9.23 12.72 0.85
C ALA A 158 -8.78 12.32 -0.57
N MET A 159 -8.40 11.06 -0.78
CA MET A 159 -8.04 10.54 -2.10
C MET A 159 -9.23 10.39 -3.06
N GLU A 160 -10.45 10.24 -2.53
CA GLU A 160 -11.68 10.18 -3.33
C GLU A 160 -12.23 11.56 -3.70
N GLN A 161 -11.91 12.59 -2.92
CA GLN A 161 -12.26 13.98 -3.20
C GLN A 161 -11.39 14.55 -4.34
N GLU A 162 -12.04 15.17 -5.32
CA GLU A 162 -11.36 15.76 -6.46
C GLU A 162 -10.54 17.00 -6.04
N ASP A 163 -9.28 17.05 -6.49
CA ASP A 163 -8.35 18.17 -6.32
C ASP A 163 -7.87 18.47 -4.88
N GLU A 164 -8.16 17.59 -3.90
CA GLU A 164 -7.57 17.68 -2.55
C GLU A 164 -6.17 17.06 -2.51
N VAL A 165 -6.05 15.79 -2.93
CA VAL A 165 -4.78 15.05 -2.99
C VAL A 165 -4.46 14.60 -4.41
N LEU A 166 -5.47 14.07 -5.11
CA LEU A 166 -5.31 13.54 -6.46
C LEU A 166 -6.03 14.44 -7.47
N GLY A 167 -5.28 14.93 -8.46
CA GLY A 167 -5.90 15.49 -9.66
C GLY A 167 -6.70 14.42 -10.42
N ARG A 168 -7.66 14.86 -11.24
CA ARG A 168 -8.63 13.99 -11.94
C ARG A 168 -8.04 12.73 -12.58
N GLU A 169 -6.96 12.85 -13.34
CA GLU A 169 -6.32 11.71 -14.04
C GLU A 169 -5.72 10.69 -13.05
N ALA A 170 -5.08 11.18 -11.98
CA ALA A 170 -4.52 10.31 -10.93
C ALA A 170 -5.64 9.58 -10.16
N ARG A 171 -6.78 10.25 -9.92
CA ARG A 171 -7.96 9.64 -9.30
C ARG A 171 -8.60 8.55 -10.16
N LEU A 172 -8.62 8.74 -11.49
CA LEU A 172 -9.07 7.70 -12.42
C LEU A 172 -8.13 6.50 -12.45
N ALA A 173 -6.82 6.75 -12.33
CA ALA A 173 -5.82 5.67 -12.24
C ALA A 173 -5.86 4.94 -10.89
N TRP A 174 -6.20 5.66 -9.81
CA TRP A 174 -6.37 5.14 -8.44
C TRP A 174 -7.47 4.08 -8.35
N ARG A 175 -8.57 4.25 -9.10
CA ARG A 175 -9.67 3.29 -9.10
C ARG A 175 -9.30 2.03 -9.88
N PRO A 176 -9.60 0.81 -9.36
CA PRO A 176 -9.34 -0.42 -10.07
C PRO A 176 -10.10 -0.46 -11.41
N ALA A 177 -9.40 -0.89 -12.46
CA ALA A 177 -9.97 -0.95 -13.82
C ALA A 177 -11.04 -2.05 -13.99
N VAL A 178 -11.17 -2.96 -13.02
CA VAL A 178 -12.13 -4.06 -13.02
C VAL A 178 -13.02 -3.94 -11.79
N GLN A 179 -14.32 -3.76 -12.00
CA GLN A 179 -15.35 -3.92 -10.97
C GLN A 179 -15.85 -5.38 -11.02
N PRO A 180 -15.74 -6.17 -9.94
CA PRO A 180 -16.32 -7.52 -9.93
C PRO A 180 -17.86 -7.44 -9.83
N GLY A 181 -18.54 -7.46 -10.97
CA GLY A 181 -20.00 -7.69 -11.06
C GLY A 181 -20.89 -6.74 -10.22
N ASN A 182 -22.13 -7.14 -9.97
CA ASN A 182 -23.17 -6.35 -9.27
C ASN A 182 -22.90 -6.13 -7.77
N ALA A 183 -21.68 -6.40 -7.28
CA ALA A 183 -21.30 -6.15 -5.91
C ALA A 183 -20.37 -4.93 -5.87
N SER A 184 -20.70 -3.96 -5.02
CA SER A 184 -19.79 -2.90 -4.57
C SER A 184 -18.73 -3.47 -3.61
N GLU A 185 -18.13 -4.58 -4.02
CA GLU A 185 -17.03 -5.29 -3.38
C GLU A 185 -15.74 -4.84 -4.03
N TYR A 186 -14.93 -4.05 -3.31
CA TYR A 186 -13.53 -3.86 -3.67
C TYR A 186 -12.76 -5.12 -3.25
N ALA A 187 -12.95 -6.21 -3.99
CA ALA A 187 -12.06 -7.35 -3.92
C ALA A 187 -10.77 -6.96 -4.66
N ALA A 188 -9.67 -6.85 -3.93
CA ALA A 188 -8.34 -6.53 -4.43
C ALA A 188 -7.87 -7.58 -5.44
N LEU A 189 -8.22 -7.40 -6.70
CA LEU A 189 -7.62 -8.07 -7.84
C LEU A 189 -7.22 -6.99 -8.86
N GLY A 190 -6.04 -6.41 -8.65
CA GLY A 190 -5.38 -5.59 -9.67
C GLY A 190 -5.71 -4.09 -9.68
N GLY A 191 -5.88 -3.47 -8.51
CA GLY A 191 -5.61 -2.03 -8.35
C GLY A 191 -4.10 -1.75 -8.42
N ASN A 192 -3.68 -0.48 -8.44
CA ASN A 192 -2.28 -0.05 -8.38
C ASN A 192 -1.64 -0.33 -7.00
N GLY A 193 -1.71 -1.59 -6.53
CA GLY A 193 -0.96 -2.23 -5.42
C GLY A 193 -1.07 -1.61 -4.03
N ILE A 194 -2.28 -1.24 -3.60
CA ILE A 194 -2.47 -0.57 -2.30
C ILE A 194 -3.28 -1.39 -1.27
N PHE A 195 -3.77 -2.59 -1.60
CA PHE A 195 -4.61 -3.34 -0.65
C PHE A 195 -4.11 -4.76 -0.41
N ASN A 196 -3.59 -5.00 0.79
CA ASN A 196 -3.48 -6.36 1.36
C ASN A 196 -4.13 -6.51 2.76
N ALA A 197 -4.45 -5.43 3.50
CA ALA A 197 -5.19 -5.54 4.77
C ALA A 197 -5.93 -4.27 5.21
N VAL A 198 -6.39 -3.44 4.26
CA VAL A 198 -7.35 -2.38 4.54
C VAL A 198 -8.53 -2.59 3.61
N TYR A 199 -9.67 -2.97 4.16
CA TYR A 199 -10.87 -3.24 3.40
C TYR A 199 -11.74 -1.99 3.39
N PHE A 200 -11.94 -1.44 2.21
CA PHE A 200 -12.90 -0.35 1.96
C PHE A 200 -14.15 -0.96 1.32
N ARG A 201 -15.28 -0.86 2.00
CA ARG A 201 -16.59 -1.13 1.37
C ARG A 201 -17.42 0.13 1.47
N SER A 202 -17.69 0.76 0.32
CA SER A 202 -18.73 1.77 0.19
C SER A 202 -20.02 1.07 -0.17
N VAL A 203 -20.99 1.04 0.75
CA VAL A 203 -22.35 0.57 0.43
C VAL A 203 -23.27 1.78 0.35
N THR A 204 -23.99 1.88 -0.77
CA THR A 204 -25.14 2.76 -0.86
C THR A 204 -26.31 2.08 -0.15
N VAL A 205 -26.76 2.65 0.95
CA VAL A 205 -27.99 2.23 1.63
C VAL A 205 -29.11 3.19 1.24
N SER A 206 -30.22 2.67 0.71
CA SER A 206 -31.45 3.43 0.52
C SER A 206 -32.49 3.00 1.55
N LYS A 207 -32.85 3.90 2.46
CA LYS A 207 -33.97 3.70 3.39
C LYS A 207 -34.83 4.95 3.37
N GLU A 208 -36.14 4.77 3.16
CA GLU A 208 -37.14 5.87 3.18
C GLU A 208 -36.84 7.02 2.19
N GLY A 209 -36.19 6.72 1.06
CA GLY A 209 -35.86 7.71 0.04
C GLY A 209 -34.54 8.47 0.28
N GLU A 210 -33.86 8.22 1.39
CA GLU A 210 -32.54 8.79 1.68
C GLU A 210 -31.44 7.82 1.24
N ARG A 211 -30.48 8.31 0.45
CA ARG A 211 -29.33 7.54 -0.04
C ARG A 211 -28.11 7.91 0.80
N ARG A 212 -27.55 6.94 1.53
CA ARG A 212 -26.34 7.14 2.35
C ARG A 212 -25.22 6.24 1.84
N GLU A 213 -24.04 6.82 1.64
CA GLU A 213 -22.82 6.06 1.40
C GLU A 213 -22.16 5.77 2.76
N ILE A 214 -21.90 4.50 3.05
CA ILE A 214 -21.24 4.07 4.27
C ILE A 214 -19.88 3.50 3.88
N THR A 215 -18.80 4.11 4.36
CA THR A 215 -17.42 3.62 4.23
C THR A 215 -17.01 2.89 5.52
N TRP A 216 -16.55 1.64 5.40
CA TRP A 216 -15.96 0.89 6.52
C TRP A 216 -14.46 0.74 6.32
N VAL A 217 -13.70 0.80 7.43
CA VAL A 217 -12.26 0.53 7.47
C VAL A 217 -11.99 -0.44 8.63
N GLY A 218 -11.55 -1.65 8.29
CA GLY A 218 -11.13 -2.66 9.25
C GLY A 218 -9.61 -2.72 9.37
N LEU A 219 -9.11 -2.77 10.59
CA LEU A 219 -7.71 -3.05 10.91
C LEU A 219 -7.63 -4.22 11.89
N SER A 220 -6.77 -5.20 11.60
CA SER A 220 -6.49 -6.32 12.50
C SER A 220 -5.00 -6.42 12.77
N ASN A 221 -4.65 -6.72 14.02
CA ASN A 221 -3.29 -7.09 14.44
C ASN A 221 -3.09 -8.62 14.55
N ILE A 222 -4.06 -9.40 14.06
CA ILE A 222 -4.07 -10.86 13.90
C ILE A 222 -4.22 -11.16 12.40
N GLY A 223 -3.55 -12.22 11.90
CA GLY A 223 -3.50 -12.54 10.47
C GLY A 223 -4.86 -12.61 9.74
N ASP A 224 -4.80 -12.45 8.42
CA ASP A 224 -5.84 -12.00 7.48
C ASP A 224 -7.25 -12.61 7.62
N GLN A 225 -7.37 -13.87 8.05
CA GLN A 225 -8.65 -14.60 8.09
C GLN A 225 -9.71 -13.97 9.01
N VAL A 226 -9.29 -13.32 10.11
CA VAL A 226 -10.23 -12.72 11.08
C VAL A 226 -10.97 -11.50 10.49
N ILE A 227 -10.36 -10.83 9.51
CA ILE A 227 -10.97 -9.65 8.88
C ILE A 227 -12.10 -10.06 7.93
N GLU A 228 -11.92 -11.13 7.16
CA GLU A 228 -12.93 -11.64 6.23
C GLU A 228 -14.23 -12.05 6.96
N ASP A 229 -14.10 -12.76 8.08
CA ASP A 229 -15.25 -13.19 8.90
C ASP A 229 -15.99 -11.99 9.52
N SER A 230 -15.27 -10.91 9.85
CA SER A 230 -15.84 -9.69 10.42
C SER A 230 -16.70 -8.92 9.39
N LEU A 231 -16.36 -9.00 8.11
CA LEU A 231 -17.06 -8.32 7.02
C LEU A 231 -18.44 -8.91 6.76
N GLU A 232 -18.55 -10.25 6.74
CA GLU A 232 -19.83 -10.92 6.59
C GLU A 232 -20.77 -10.55 7.73
N TYR A 233 -20.24 -10.53 8.95
CA TYR A 233 -21.00 -10.16 10.14
C TYR A 233 -21.50 -8.70 10.11
N VAL A 234 -20.66 -7.74 9.72
CA VAL A 234 -21.07 -6.32 9.63
C VAL A 234 -22.12 -6.12 8.53
N ALA A 235 -21.95 -6.77 7.37
CA ALA A 235 -22.91 -6.69 6.27
C ALA A 235 -24.28 -7.28 6.64
N GLU A 236 -24.29 -8.41 7.36
CA GLU A 236 -25.51 -9.01 7.91
C GLU A 236 -26.17 -8.09 8.94
N THR A 237 -25.39 -7.51 9.85
CA THR A 237 -25.89 -6.63 10.92
C THR A 237 -26.51 -5.35 10.37
N LEU A 238 -25.96 -4.82 9.28
CA LEU A 238 -26.48 -3.61 8.62
C LEU A 238 -27.63 -3.90 7.64
N GLY A 239 -28.03 -5.16 7.46
CA GLY A 239 -29.13 -5.54 6.57
C GLY A 239 -28.86 -5.26 5.09
N LEU A 240 -27.59 -5.38 4.67
CA LEU A 240 -27.12 -5.00 3.33
C LEU A 240 -27.12 -6.17 2.33
N ARG A 241 -27.89 -7.22 2.59
CA ARG A 241 -28.07 -8.38 1.71
C ARG A 241 -29.38 -8.28 0.93
#